data_AF-A0A3E1IXA8-F1
#
_entry.id   AF-A0A3E1IXA8-F1
#
_cell.length_a   1.000
_cell.length_b   1.000
_cell.length_c   1.000
_cell.angle_alpha   90.00
_cell.angle_beta   90.00
_cell.angle_gamma   90.00
#
_symmetry.space_group_name_H-M   'P 1'
#
loop_
_entity.id
_entity.type
_entity.pdbx_description
1 polymer ?
#
loop_
_entity_poly.entity_id
_entity_poly.type
_entity_poly.pdbx_seq_one_letter_code
_entity_poly.pdbx_strand_id
1 'polypeptide(L)'
;MPDTSQSQSSKIAKNQSNEDLRLSISLSNGVSASNVLDALDVAAERLSIVRYVFLVQIEDGIASASQRSSLEYADAVLMGWPDRDNRDVVTPENSEIIDEVNKNLQKMESNIAEFSKLERASLVDNMSEVLVEITECVANIRGVFQPDFALPTFEEIKRVVQDEWNEEMGNINPDKANVASSVIDEAKADDAADASNASNASNANNTRNVRNAFRTN
;
A
#
# COMPACT_ATOMS: atom_id res chain seq x y z
N MET A 1 -16.53 -24.85 -39.20
CA MET A 1 -16.88 -23.83 -38.19
C MET A 1 -15.61 -23.05 -37.90
N PRO A 2 -15.49 -21.77 -38.27
CA PRO A 2 -14.29 -21.00 -37.96
C PRO A 2 -14.29 -20.62 -36.47
N ASP A 3 -13.15 -20.87 -35.83
CA ASP A 3 -12.88 -20.64 -34.41
C ASP A 3 -13.03 -19.15 -34.07
N THR A 4 -14.11 -18.84 -33.34
CA THR A 4 -14.53 -17.48 -33.01
C THR A 4 -13.70 -16.88 -31.87
N SER A 5 -12.99 -17.71 -31.10
CA SER A 5 -12.23 -17.29 -29.92
C SER A 5 -10.93 -16.57 -30.29
N GLN A 6 -10.21 -17.02 -31.32
CA GLN A 6 -8.96 -16.35 -31.76
C GLN A 6 -9.22 -14.96 -32.36
N SER A 7 -10.38 -14.75 -32.99
CA SER A 7 -10.76 -13.46 -33.57
C SER A 7 -11.09 -12.40 -32.51
N GLN A 8 -11.67 -12.81 -31.37
CA GLN A 8 -11.98 -11.90 -30.28
C GLN A 8 -10.72 -11.52 -29.48
N SER A 9 -9.85 -12.49 -29.16
CA SER A 9 -8.59 -12.20 -28.46
C SER A 9 -7.66 -11.29 -29.28
N SER A 10 -7.63 -11.44 -30.61
CA SER A 10 -6.85 -10.56 -31.49
C SER A 10 -7.41 -9.12 -31.55
N LYS A 11 -8.73 -8.96 -31.44
CA LYS A 11 -9.38 -7.63 -31.41
C LYS A 11 -9.18 -6.92 -30.09
N ILE A 12 -9.27 -7.65 -28.97
CA ILE A 12 -9.06 -7.11 -27.63
C ILE A 12 -7.60 -6.64 -27.47
N ALA A 13 -6.63 -7.48 -27.87
CA ALA A 13 -5.21 -7.11 -27.82
C ALA A 13 -4.88 -5.90 -28.71
N LYS A 14 -5.52 -5.78 -29.88
CA LYS A 14 -5.35 -4.61 -30.76
C LYS A 14 -5.98 -3.34 -30.18
N ASN A 15 -7.13 -3.44 -29.53
CA ASN A 15 -7.75 -2.29 -28.87
C ASN A 15 -6.92 -1.82 -27.67
N GLN A 16 -6.47 -2.73 -26.80
CA GLN A 16 -5.58 -2.38 -25.69
C GLN A 16 -4.28 -1.74 -26.19
N SER A 17 -3.62 -2.32 -27.20
CA SER A 17 -2.41 -1.70 -27.75
C SER A 17 -2.66 -0.32 -28.35
N ASN A 18 -3.85 -0.05 -28.90
CA ASN A 18 -4.20 1.26 -29.45
C ASN A 18 -4.54 2.29 -28.37
N GLU A 19 -5.17 1.86 -27.27
CA GLU A 19 -5.39 2.72 -26.10
C GLU A 19 -4.07 3.03 -25.40
N ASP A 20 -3.18 2.05 -25.22
CA ASP A 20 -1.82 2.26 -24.67
C ASP A 20 -0.98 3.21 -25.56
N LEU A 21 -1.11 3.08 -26.89
CA LEU A 21 -0.51 3.99 -27.86
C LEU A 21 -1.12 5.41 -27.78
N ARG A 22 -2.43 5.54 -27.57
CA ARG A 22 -3.10 6.83 -27.38
C ARG A 22 -2.74 7.49 -26.06
N LEU A 23 -2.58 6.70 -25.00
CA LEU A 23 -2.14 7.13 -23.69
C LEU A 23 -0.71 7.68 -23.78
N SER A 24 0.20 6.92 -24.39
CA SER A 24 1.59 7.32 -24.58
C SER A 24 1.76 8.52 -25.51
N ILE A 25 0.94 8.66 -26.55
CA ILE A 25 0.93 9.84 -27.43
C ILE A 25 0.32 11.07 -26.72
N SER A 26 -0.72 10.90 -25.91
CA SER A 26 -1.31 11.99 -25.13
C SER A 26 -0.36 12.48 -24.03
N LEU A 27 0.41 11.57 -23.43
CA LEU A 27 1.50 11.89 -22.50
C LEU A 27 2.66 12.61 -23.21
N SER A 28 2.94 12.32 -24.49
CA SER A 28 4.04 12.95 -25.24
C SER A 28 3.67 14.29 -25.90
N ASN A 29 2.41 14.47 -26.30
CA ASN A 29 1.94 15.67 -27.02
C ASN A 29 1.13 16.64 -26.14
N GLY A 30 0.86 16.27 -24.89
CA GLY A 30 -0.05 16.99 -24.01
C GLY A 30 -1.51 16.67 -24.33
N VAL A 31 -2.34 16.83 -23.30
CA VAL A 31 -3.79 16.76 -23.38
C VAL A 31 -4.34 18.01 -24.06
N SER A 32 -5.37 17.83 -24.89
CA SER A 32 -6.07 18.85 -25.64
C SER A 32 -7.57 18.78 -25.34
N ALA A 33 -8.35 19.76 -25.80
CA ALA A 33 -9.81 19.74 -25.64
C ALA A 33 -10.46 18.45 -26.19
N SER A 34 -9.85 17.81 -27.20
CA SER A 34 -10.40 16.61 -27.84
C SER A 34 -10.21 15.31 -27.05
N ASN A 35 -9.28 15.28 -26.08
CA ASN A 35 -8.92 14.10 -25.31
C ASN A 35 -8.76 14.42 -23.81
N VAL A 36 -9.37 15.51 -23.33
CA VAL A 36 -9.15 15.99 -21.96
C VAL A 36 -9.58 15.03 -20.87
N LEU A 37 -10.61 14.23 -21.14
CA LEU A 37 -11.07 13.20 -20.23
C LEU A 37 -10.08 12.05 -20.04
N ASP A 38 -9.11 11.86 -20.94
CA ASP A 38 -8.05 10.85 -20.74
C ASP A 38 -7.17 11.19 -19.53
N ALA A 39 -7.05 12.47 -19.17
CA ALA A 39 -6.32 12.90 -17.99
C ALA A 39 -6.87 12.31 -16.69
N LEU A 40 -8.19 12.13 -16.63
CA LEU A 40 -8.89 11.61 -15.46
C LEU A 40 -8.52 10.13 -15.23
N ASP A 41 -8.56 9.31 -16.27
CA ASP A 41 -8.20 7.90 -16.18
C ASP A 41 -6.71 7.71 -15.89
N VAL A 42 -5.86 8.47 -16.59
CA VAL A 42 -4.40 8.42 -16.38
C VAL A 42 -4.06 8.75 -14.94
N ALA A 43 -4.62 9.83 -14.38
CA ALA A 43 -4.32 10.23 -13.01
C ALA A 43 -4.72 9.16 -12.00
N ALA A 44 -5.91 8.57 -12.16
CA ALA A 44 -6.39 7.50 -11.28
C ALA A 44 -5.51 6.25 -11.35
N GLU A 45 -5.19 5.79 -12.57
CA GLU A 45 -4.37 4.61 -12.79
C GLU A 45 -2.97 4.80 -12.19
N ARG A 46 -2.34 5.93 -12.50
CA ARG A 46 -1.00 6.26 -12.03
C ARG A 46 -0.92 6.31 -10.51
N LEU A 47 -1.83 7.04 -9.86
CA LEU A 47 -1.86 7.12 -8.40
C LEU A 47 -2.13 5.74 -7.77
N SER A 48 -3.05 4.96 -8.34
CA SER A 48 -3.37 3.62 -7.84
C SER A 48 -2.14 2.69 -7.84
N ILE A 49 -1.31 2.76 -8.88
CA ILE A 49 -0.09 1.96 -8.98
C ILE A 49 0.94 2.38 -7.95
N VAL A 50 1.30 3.67 -7.88
CA VAL A 50 2.34 4.11 -6.93
C VAL A 50 1.91 3.98 -5.48
N ARG A 51 0.62 4.17 -5.19
CA ARG A 51 0.03 3.90 -3.88
C ARG A 51 0.22 2.43 -3.49
N TYR A 52 -0.06 1.50 -4.41
CA TYR A 52 0.13 0.08 -4.15
C TYR A 52 1.61 -0.27 -3.93
N VAL A 53 2.51 0.26 -4.76
CA VAL A 53 3.95 0.07 -4.56
C VAL A 53 4.40 0.58 -3.20
N PHE A 54 3.94 1.78 -2.79
CA PHE A 54 4.27 2.35 -1.49
C PHE A 54 3.74 1.51 -0.32
N LEU A 55 2.50 1.02 -0.41
CA LEU A 55 1.89 0.14 0.60
C LEU A 55 2.79 -1.08 0.88
N VAL A 56 3.31 -1.71 -0.17
CA VAL A 56 4.22 -2.86 -0.02
C VAL A 56 5.54 -2.46 0.65
N GLN A 57 6.05 -1.25 0.43
CA GLN A 57 7.31 -0.81 1.07
C GLN A 57 7.18 -0.62 2.58
N ILE A 58 5.98 -0.37 3.09
CA ILE A 58 5.73 -0.12 4.52
C ILE A 58 5.09 -1.32 5.24
N GLU A 59 4.85 -2.44 4.54
CA GLU A 59 4.15 -3.62 5.08
C GLU A 59 4.95 -4.38 6.14
N ASP A 60 6.28 -4.42 6.01
CA ASP A 60 7.17 -5.20 6.88
C ASP A 60 7.48 -4.54 8.24
N GLY A 61 6.71 -3.53 8.65
CA GLY A 61 6.93 -2.82 9.91
C GLY A 61 5.75 -1.95 10.35
N ILE A 62 5.91 -1.28 11.50
CA ILE A 62 4.95 -0.26 11.94
C ILE A 62 5.25 1.01 11.14
N ALA A 63 4.38 1.35 10.20
CA ALA A 63 4.48 2.59 9.44
C ALA A 63 4.48 3.81 10.37
N SER A 64 5.30 4.80 10.05
CA SER A 64 5.29 6.08 10.75
C SER A 64 3.98 6.82 10.48
N ALA A 65 3.60 7.76 11.35
CA ALA A 65 2.42 8.59 11.14
C ALA A 65 2.47 9.33 9.78
N SER A 66 3.64 9.77 9.33
CA SER A 66 3.82 10.43 8.02
C SER A 66 3.56 9.48 6.85
N GLN A 67 4.11 8.26 6.93
CA GLN A 67 3.89 7.23 5.91
C GLN A 67 2.42 6.81 5.84
N ARG A 68 1.75 6.66 6.99
CA ARG A 68 0.32 6.38 7.04
C ARG A 68 -0.49 7.54 6.47
N SER A 69 -0.13 8.78 6.79
CA SER A 69 -0.80 9.98 6.30
C SER A 69 -0.75 10.10 4.77
N SER A 70 0.40 9.81 4.16
CA SER A 70 0.53 9.88 2.69
C SER A 70 -0.32 8.81 2.00
N LEU A 71 -0.40 7.61 2.58
CA LEU A 71 -1.24 6.53 2.06
C LEU A 71 -2.73 6.86 2.19
N GLU A 72 -3.18 7.31 3.37
CA GLU A 72 -4.57 7.69 3.62
C GLU A 72 -5.01 8.87 2.74
N TYR A 73 -4.10 9.81 2.45
CA TYR A 73 -4.39 10.90 1.54
C TYR A 73 -4.61 10.40 0.10
N ALA A 74 -3.76 9.49 -0.37
CA ALA A 74 -3.95 8.86 -1.68
C ALA A 74 -5.28 8.10 -1.75
N ASP A 75 -5.65 7.38 -0.68
CA ASP A 75 -6.95 6.70 -0.57
C ASP A 75 -8.12 7.67 -0.62
N ALA A 76 -8.06 8.75 0.16
CA ALA A 76 -9.13 9.75 0.20
C ALA A 76 -9.35 10.41 -1.17
N VAL A 77 -8.26 10.68 -1.91
CA VAL A 77 -8.35 11.26 -3.26
C VAL A 77 -8.89 10.26 -4.29
N LEU A 78 -8.56 8.97 -4.16
CA LEU A 78 -9.08 7.91 -5.05
C LEU A 78 -10.51 7.48 -4.68
N MET A 79 -10.96 7.76 -3.45
CA MET A 79 -12.27 7.33 -3.00
C MET A 79 -13.39 7.95 -3.84
N GLY A 80 -14.26 7.08 -4.35
CA GLY A 80 -15.39 7.50 -5.19
C GLY A 80 -14.97 8.14 -6.50
N TRP A 81 -13.81 7.74 -7.07
CA TRP A 81 -13.37 8.23 -8.37
C TRP A 81 -14.46 8.07 -9.42
N PRO A 82 -14.77 9.11 -10.22
CA PRO A 82 -15.90 9.08 -11.14
C PRO A 82 -15.57 8.33 -12.43
N ASP A 83 -16.58 7.71 -13.03
CA ASP A 83 -16.54 7.30 -14.44
C ASP A 83 -16.64 8.53 -15.35
N ARG A 84 -16.06 8.44 -16.56
CA ARG A 84 -16.05 9.55 -17.53
C ARG A 84 -17.42 10.08 -17.93
N ASP A 85 -18.44 9.21 -17.92
CA ASP A 85 -19.82 9.53 -18.29
C ASP A 85 -20.69 9.89 -17.07
N ASN A 86 -20.10 10.00 -15.88
CA ASN A 86 -20.80 10.44 -14.69
C ASN A 86 -21.29 11.90 -14.88
N ARG A 87 -22.55 12.16 -14.51
CA ARG A 87 -23.19 13.49 -14.61
C ARG A 87 -22.47 14.60 -13.83
N ASP A 88 -21.72 14.22 -12.79
CA ASP A 88 -21.00 15.15 -11.93
C ASP A 88 -19.58 15.44 -12.48
N VAL A 89 -19.23 14.86 -13.64
CA VAL A 89 -17.98 15.14 -14.37
C VAL A 89 -18.21 16.24 -15.40
N VAL A 90 -17.44 17.32 -15.28
CA VAL A 90 -17.43 18.42 -16.25
C VAL A 90 -16.26 18.27 -17.21
N THR A 91 -16.49 18.59 -18.48
CA THR A 91 -15.41 18.62 -19.49
C THR A 91 -14.93 20.07 -19.66
N PRO A 92 -13.67 20.39 -19.29
CA PRO A 92 -13.15 21.74 -19.45
C PRO A 92 -12.90 22.06 -20.93
N GLU A 93 -13.42 23.19 -21.41
CA GLU A 93 -13.18 23.68 -22.78
C GLU A 93 -12.16 24.84 -22.83
N ASN A 94 -11.87 25.46 -21.69
CA ASN A 94 -10.93 26.58 -21.58
C ASN A 94 -9.48 26.08 -21.71
N SER A 95 -8.72 26.65 -22.65
CA SER A 95 -7.31 26.31 -22.87
C SER A 95 -6.43 26.53 -21.64
N GLU A 96 -6.69 27.57 -20.85
CA GLU A 96 -5.91 27.85 -19.62
C GLU A 96 -6.08 26.72 -18.59
N ILE A 97 -7.31 26.21 -18.44
CA ILE A 97 -7.61 25.08 -17.54
C ILE A 97 -6.99 23.79 -18.07
N ILE A 98 -7.06 23.57 -19.39
CA ILE A 98 -6.41 22.40 -20.03
C ILE A 98 -4.89 22.45 -19.82
N ASP A 99 -4.27 23.63 -19.89
CA ASP A 99 -2.85 23.81 -19.60
C ASP A 99 -2.52 23.52 -18.13
N GLU A 100 -3.41 23.84 -17.19
CA GLU A 100 -3.25 23.46 -15.79
C GLU A 100 -3.32 21.94 -15.56
N VAL A 101 -4.25 21.26 -16.24
CA VAL A 101 -4.31 19.78 -16.23
C VAL A 101 -3.02 19.19 -16.79
N ASN A 102 -2.52 19.73 -17.90
CA ASN A 102 -1.24 19.31 -18.49
C ASN A 102 -0.05 19.50 -17.54
N LYS A 103 0.03 20.65 -16.86
CA LYS A 103 1.09 20.91 -15.86
C LYS A 103 1.04 19.90 -14.72
N ASN A 104 -0.15 19.58 -14.22
CA ASN A 104 -0.31 18.58 -13.16
C ASN A 104 0.07 17.18 -13.64
N LEU A 105 -0.32 16.77 -14.85
CA LEU A 105 0.08 15.49 -15.43
C LEU A 105 1.61 15.38 -15.60
N GLN A 106 2.25 16.42 -16.12
CA GLN A 106 3.71 16.45 -16.30
C GLN A 106 4.46 16.41 -14.95
N LYS A 107 3.97 17.15 -13.95
CA LYS A 107 4.53 17.12 -12.59
C LYS A 107 4.33 15.75 -11.96
N MET A 108 3.15 15.17 -12.09
CA MET A 108 2.83 13.82 -11.62
C MET A 108 3.80 12.78 -12.20
N GLU A 109 3.98 12.74 -13.52
CA GLU A 109 4.90 11.79 -14.18
C GLU A 109 6.37 12.01 -13.78
N SER A 110 6.78 13.27 -13.62
CA SER A 110 8.13 13.61 -13.12
C SER A 110 8.34 13.07 -11.70
N ASN A 111 7.33 13.22 -10.83
CA ASN A 111 7.35 12.73 -9.47
C ASN A 111 7.29 11.20 -9.41
N ILE A 112 6.56 10.54 -10.31
CA ILE A 112 6.56 9.06 -10.43
C ILE A 112 7.96 8.55 -10.82
N ALA A 113 8.65 9.25 -11.72
CA ALA A 113 10.02 8.91 -12.08
C ALA A 113 10.98 9.05 -10.89
N GLU A 114 10.78 10.06 -10.04
CA GLU A 114 11.55 10.22 -8.80
C GLU A 114 11.20 9.17 -7.76
N PHE A 115 9.91 8.93 -7.52
CA PHE A 115 9.40 7.86 -6.65
C PHE A 115 10.04 6.51 -7.00
N SER A 116 10.11 6.18 -8.29
CA SER A 116 10.74 4.96 -8.78
C SER A 116 12.26 4.90 -8.48
N LYS A 117 12.96 6.03 -8.45
CA LYS A 117 14.39 6.07 -8.04
C LYS A 117 14.53 5.83 -6.54
N LEU A 118 13.65 6.44 -5.74
CA LEU A 118 13.63 6.29 -4.30
C LEU A 118 13.29 4.85 -3.89
N GLU A 119 12.35 4.20 -4.58
CA GLU A 119 12.04 2.78 -4.45
C GLU A 119 13.29 1.91 -4.62
N ARG A 120 14.02 2.09 -5.74
CA ARG A 120 15.26 1.34 -6.00
C ARG A 120 16.38 1.62 -4.99
N ALA A 121 16.33 2.78 -4.34
CA ALA A 121 17.27 3.16 -3.30
C ALA A 121 16.78 2.78 -1.88
N SER A 122 15.59 2.19 -1.76
CA SER A 122 14.92 1.86 -0.49
C SER A 122 14.79 3.07 0.46
N LEU A 123 14.57 4.27 -0.11
CA LEU A 123 14.41 5.51 0.63
C LEU A 123 12.92 5.78 0.94
N VAL A 124 12.33 4.92 1.78
CA VAL A 124 10.88 4.86 2.03
C VAL A 124 10.31 6.17 2.58
N ASP A 125 11.03 6.87 3.48
CA ASP A 125 10.55 8.15 4.02
C ASP A 125 10.44 9.21 2.92
N ASN A 126 11.41 9.29 2.01
CA ASN A 126 11.33 10.19 0.85
C ASN A 126 10.24 9.75 -0.13
N MET A 127 9.98 8.44 -0.29
CA MET A 127 8.85 7.97 -1.10
C MET A 127 7.52 8.50 -0.53
N SER A 128 7.39 8.62 0.79
CA SER A 128 6.18 9.16 1.43
C SER A 128 5.95 10.62 1.03
N GLU A 129 7.00 11.44 1.02
CA GLU A 129 6.93 12.85 0.62
C GLU A 129 6.53 12.99 -0.85
N VAL A 130 7.16 12.21 -1.73
CA VAL A 130 6.85 12.23 -3.16
C VAL A 130 5.44 11.69 -3.46
N LEU A 131 4.96 10.69 -2.71
CA LEU A 131 3.59 10.20 -2.85
C LEU A 131 2.57 11.30 -2.56
N VAL A 132 2.82 12.16 -1.56
CA VAL A 132 1.97 13.32 -1.29
C VAL A 132 1.92 14.25 -2.50
N GLU A 133 3.07 14.57 -3.09
CA GLU A 133 3.10 15.45 -4.26
C GLU A 133 2.40 14.86 -5.49
N ILE A 134 2.53 13.55 -5.73
CA ILE A 134 1.79 12.84 -6.79
C ILE A 134 0.28 12.94 -6.51
N THR A 135 -0.12 12.68 -5.27
CA THR A 135 -1.52 12.74 -4.84
C THR A 135 -2.10 14.14 -5.00
N GLU A 136 -1.35 15.19 -4.68
CA GLU A 136 -1.76 16.59 -4.92
C GLU A 136 -1.98 16.87 -6.41
N CYS A 137 -1.11 16.37 -7.30
CA CYS A 137 -1.32 16.53 -8.75
C CYS A 137 -2.64 15.88 -9.18
N VAL A 138 -2.95 14.68 -8.65
CA VAL A 138 -4.18 13.95 -8.96
C VAL A 138 -5.41 14.64 -8.38
N ALA A 139 -5.32 15.17 -7.15
CA ALA A 139 -6.39 15.95 -6.53
C ALA A 139 -6.70 17.21 -7.34
N ASN A 140 -5.68 17.92 -7.81
CA ASN A 140 -5.84 19.09 -8.68
C ASN A 140 -6.50 18.73 -10.01
N ILE A 141 -6.09 17.62 -10.63
CA ILE A 141 -6.72 17.10 -11.86
C ILE A 141 -8.19 16.79 -11.58
N ARG A 142 -8.50 16.01 -10.53
CA ARG A 142 -9.88 15.66 -10.16
C ARG A 142 -10.73 16.90 -9.89
N GLY A 143 -10.19 17.91 -9.21
CA GLY A 143 -10.90 19.17 -8.91
C GLY A 143 -11.32 19.94 -10.16
N VAL A 144 -10.60 19.81 -11.27
CA VAL A 144 -11.02 20.39 -12.57
C VAL A 144 -12.26 19.68 -13.12
N PHE A 145 -12.32 18.35 -13.02
CA PHE A 145 -13.41 17.54 -13.56
C PHE A 145 -14.60 17.40 -12.60
N GLN A 146 -14.41 17.55 -11.29
CA GLN A 146 -15.45 17.49 -10.27
C GLN A 146 -15.33 18.66 -9.27
N PRO A 147 -15.61 19.90 -9.67
CA PRO A 147 -15.39 21.08 -8.84
C PRO A 147 -16.24 21.10 -7.55
N ASP A 148 -17.39 20.43 -7.57
CA ASP A 148 -18.29 20.34 -6.40
C ASP A 148 -17.94 19.16 -5.47
N PHE A 149 -17.00 18.28 -5.85
CA PHE A 149 -16.56 17.18 -5.00
C PHE A 149 -15.53 17.68 -4.00
N ALA A 150 -15.85 17.64 -2.71
CA ALA A 150 -14.95 18.07 -1.66
C ALA A 150 -13.77 17.08 -1.52
N LEU A 151 -12.57 17.54 -1.87
CA LEU A 151 -11.33 16.79 -1.63
C LEU A 151 -10.65 17.31 -0.37
N PRO A 152 -10.19 16.43 0.52
CA PRO A 152 -9.38 16.85 1.65
C PRO A 152 -8.01 17.31 1.16
N THR A 153 -7.35 18.13 1.98
CA THR A 153 -5.93 18.46 1.83
C THR A 153 -5.07 17.45 2.59
N PHE A 154 -3.79 17.36 2.22
CA PHE A 154 -2.85 16.52 2.95
C PHE A 154 -2.74 16.91 4.43
N GLU A 155 -2.72 18.19 4.76
CA GLU A 155 -2.59 18.66 6.15
C GLU A 155 -3.82 18.30 7.01
N GLU A 156 -5.02 18.27 6.42
CA GLU A 156 -6.22 17.78 7.10
C GLU A 156 -6.12 16.29 7.43
N ILE A 157 -5.73 15.46 6.46
CA ILE A 157 -5.55 14.01 6.66
C ILE A 157 -4.43 13.74 7.67
N LYS A 158 -3.28 14.39 7.49
CA LYS A 158 -2.10 14.22 8.35
C LYS A 158 -2.41 14.52 9.80
N ARG A 159 -3.19 15.56 10.08
CA ARG A 159 -3.59 15.88 11.44
C ARG A 159 -4.42 14.75 12.06
N VAL A 160 -5.44 14.26 11.36
CA VAL A 160 -6.30 13.18 11.84
C VAL A 160 -5.48 11.91 12.09
N VAL A 161 -4.66 11.51 11.12
CA VAL A 161 -3.82 10.32 11.23
C VAL A 161 -2.80 10.46 12.36
N GLN A 162 -2.22 11.64 12.55
CA GLN A 162 -1.27 11.87 13.64
C GLN A 162 -1.94 11.77 15.02
N ASP A 163 -3.16 12.29 15.17
CA ASP A 163 -3.93 12.20 16.41
C ASP A 163 -4.27 10.73 16.73
N GLU A 164 -4.74 9.97 15.73
CA GLU A 164 -4.99 8.52 15.85
C GLU A 164 -3.73 7.73 16.20
N TRP A 165 -2.62 8.01 15.51
CA TRP A 165 -1.35 7.34 15.76
C TRP A 165 -0.82 7.63 17.17
N ASN A 166 -0.97 8.86 17.67
CA ASN A 166 -0.57 9.22 19.03
C ASN A 166 -1.38 8.45 20.08
N GLU A 167 -2.69 8.28 19.85
CA GLU A 167 -3.56 7.48 20.73
C GLU A 167 -3.17 6.00 20.67
N GLU A 168 -2.99 5.44 19.48
CA GLU A 168 -2.57 4.05 19.27
C GLU A 168 -1.24 3.75 19.95
N MET A 169 -0.21 4.59 19.76
CA MET A 169 1.10 4.42 20.37
C MET A 169 1.10 4.67 21.89
N GLY A 170 0.28 5.61 22.36
CA GLY A 170 0.12 5.88 23.80
C GLY A 170 -0.52 4.70 24.57
N ASN A 171 -1.29 3.87 23.87
CA ASN A 171 -1.93 2.68 24.43
C ASN A 171 -1.04 1.42 24.41
N ILE A 172 0.13 1.46 23.77
CA ILE A 172 1.09 0.36 23.78
C ILE A 172 1.80 0.32 25.13
N ASN A 173 1.44 -0.65 25.96
CA ASN A 173 2.17 -0.93 27.20
C ASN A 173 3.41 -1.79 26.90
N PRO A 174 4.64 -1.30 27.10
CA PRO A 174 5.86 -2.07 26.84
C PRO A 174 5.96 -3.34 27.69
N ASP A 175 5.34 -3.38 28.87
CA ASP A 175 5.35 -4.55 29.75
C ASP A 175 4.36 -5.64 29.28
N LYS A 176 3.34 -5.29 28.49
CA LYS A 176 2.37 -6.26 27.94
C LYS A 176 2.81 -6.85 26.59
N ALA A 177 3.78 -6.24 25.90
CA ALA A 177 4.36 -6.82 24.68
C ALA A 177 5.23 -8.06 24.97
N ASN A 178 5.53 -8.34 26.23
CA ASN A 178 6.39 -9.43 26.66
C ASN A 178 5.70 -10.81 26.80
N VAL A 179 4.48 -10.98 26.28
CA VAL A 179 3.81 -12.30 26.26
C VAL A 179 4.63 -13.37 25.55
N ALA A 180 5.48 -13.00 24.58
CA ALA A 180 6.42 -13.94 23.97
C ALA A 180 7.51 -14.43 24.96
N SER A 181 7.97 -13.58 25.89
CA SER A 181 8.94 -14.01 26.90
C SER A 181 8.29 -14.84 28.00
N SER A 182 7.02 -14.61 28.36
CA SER A 182 6.34 -15.50 29.32
C SER A 182 6.16 -16.91 28.75
N VAL A 183 5.88 -17.04 27.45
CA VAL A 183 5.79 -18.34 26.77
C VAL A 183 7.15 -19.04 26.72
N ILE A 184 8.26 -18.31 26.55
CA ILE A 184 9.61 -18.86 26.60
C ILE A 184 9.98 -19.32 28.02
N ASP A 185 9.59 -18.58 29.04
CA ASP A 185 9.86 -18.94 30.44
C ASP A 185 8.98 -20.11 30.91
N GLU A 186 7.73 -20.19 30.45
CA GLU A 186 6.84 -21.34 30.66
C GLU A 186 7.35 -22.60 29.94
N ALA A 187 7.81 -22.48 28.68
CA ALA A 187 8.41 -23.61 27.95
C ALA A 187 9.70 -24.13 28.62
N LYS A 188 10.54 -23.24 29.13
CA LYS A 188 11.74 -23.62 29.91
C LYS A 188 11.39 -24.28 31.24
N ALA A 189 10.30 -23.86 31.88
CA ALA A 189 9.83 -24.45 33.13
C ALA A 189 9.29 -25.88 32.90
N ASP A 190 8.56 -26.10 31.82
CA ASP A 190 8.07 -27.42 31.42
C ASP A 190 9.21 -28.37 31.02
N ASP A 191 10.19 -27.90 30.24
CA ASP A 191 11.38 -28.68 29.87
C ASP A 191 12.21 -29.09 31.11
N ALA A 192 12.31 -28.20 32.11
CA ALA A 192 13.00 -28.50 33.36
C ALA A 192 12.21 -29.49 34.24
N ALA A 193 10.88 -29.40 34.25
CA ALA A 193 10.02 -30.34 34.95
C ALA A 193 10.14 -31.75 34.36
N ASP A 194 10.14 -31.89 33.03
CA ASP A 194 10.29 -33.17 32.33
C ASP A 194 11.68 -33.78 32.54
N ALA A 195 12.75 -32.98 32.54
CA ALA A 195 14.10 -33.46 32.84
C ALA A 195 14.24 -33.98 34.30
N SER A 196 13.56 -33.34 35.25
CA SER A 196 13.55 -33.77 36.65
C SER A 196 12.75 -35.07 36.86
N ASN A 197 11.69 -35.27 36.07
CA ASN A 197 10.85 -36.46 36.15
C ASN A 197 11.53 -37.68 35.50
N ALA A 198 12.23 -37.48 34.38
CA ALA A 198 13.00 -38.52 33.70
C ALA A 198 14.22 -39.00 34.52
N SER A 199 14.89 -38.10 35.23
CA SER A 199 16.02 -38.44 36.12
C SER A 199 15.55 -39.22 37.36
N ASN A 200 14.42 -38.84 37.97
CA ASN A 200 13.81 -39.60 39.07
C ASN A 200 13.33 -41.00 38.66
N ALA A 201 12.75 -41.14 37.46
CA ALA A 201 12.34 -42.44 36.93
C ALA A 201 13.54 -43.38 36.66
N SER A 202 14.64 -42.83 36.14
CA SER A 202 15.87 -43.57 35.87
C SER A 202 16.54 -44.06 37.16
N ASN A 203 16.54 -43.23 38.21
CA ASN A 203 17.09 -43.59 39.52
C ASN A 203 16.24 -44.67 40.22
N ALA A 204 14.91 -44.59 40.10
CA ALA A 204 13.99 -45.60 40.63
C ALA A 204 14.16 -46.98 39.97
N ASN A 205 14.41 -47.01 38.65
CA ASN A 205 14.65 -48.25 37.91
C ASN A 205 16.00 -48.90 38.26
N ASN A 206 17.05 -48.10 38.45
CA ASN A 206 18.35 -48.60 38.88
C ASN A 206 18.26 -49.22 40.28
N THR A 207 17.54 -48.57 41.21
CA THR A 207 17.33 -49.04 42.59
C THR A 207 16.49 -50.33 42.67
N ARG A 208 15.54 -50.55 41.74
CA ARG A 208 14.80 -51.83 41.64
C ARG A 208 15.68 -52.96 41.12
N ASN A 209 16.55 -52.68 40.15
CA ASN A 209 17.39 -53.71 39.53
C ASN A 209 18.44 -54.26 40.51
N VAL A 210 19.06 -53.39 41.32
CA VAL A 210 19.97 -53.83 42.40
C VAL A 210 19.26 -54.61 43.50
N ARG A 211 18.00 -54.30 43.82
CA ARG A 211 17.20 -55.06 44.80
C ARG A 211 16.80 -56.44 44.30
N ASN A 212 16.55 -56.61 43.00
CA ASN A 212 16.25 -57.92 42.43
C ASN A 212 17.49 -58.80 42.30
N ALA A 213 18.67 -58.22 42.03
CA ALA A 213 19.93 -58.95 41.96
C ALA A 213 20.38 -59.57 43.31
N PHE A 214 19.89 -59.04 44.45
CA PHE A 214 20.17 -59.55 45.78
C PHE A 214 19.19 -60.65 46.26
N ARG A 215 18.14 -60.96 45.48
CA ARG A 215 17.08 -61.92 45.87
C ARG A 215 17.21 -63.29 45.22
N THR A 216 18.23 -63.52 44.40
CA THR A 216 18.42 -64.74 43.59
C THR A 216 19.67 -65.54 43.92
N ASN A 217 20.18 -65.48 45.15
CA ASN A 217 21.17 -66.43 45.68
C ASN A 217 20.68 -67.04 46.98
#